data_AF-A0A1V9ZJJ2-F1
#
_entry.id   AF-A0A1V9ZJJ2-F1
#
_cell.length_a   1.000
_cell.length_b   1.000
_cell.length_c   1.000
_cell.angle_alpha   90.00
_cell.angle_beta   90.00
_cell.angle_gamma   90.00
#
_symmetry.space_group_name_H-M   'P 1'
#
loop_
_entity.id
_entity.type
_entity.pdbx_description
1 polymer ?
#
loop_
_entity_poly.entity_id
_entity_poly.type
_entity_poly.pdbx_seq_one_letter_code
_entity_poly.pdbx_strand_id
1 'polypeptide(L)'
;VHKVSVAALALTDRIEAAAPLHSEVRALEAAGRGDHLIEAAVKSLAPYADGVPSVAQLQDRFSYVRNAGRRAALVPEESKGMVGHLFAGALLWLLIPPGGPIKGDDAEAIFSRADYALRAGDIETTVKELDKLSGLSREVVKDWVDAAKSRLAIEQTSKVVKAHVSLLAASLS
;
A
#
# COMPACT_ATOMS: atom_id res chain seq x y z
N VAL A 1 -2.62 10.99 -29.93
CA VAL A 1 -2.04 11.48 -28.66
C VAL A 1 -3.03 12.18 -27.75
N HIS A 2 -3.72 13.26 -28.17
CA HIS A 2 -4.61 14.02 -27.28
C HIS A 2 -5.62 13.17 -26.47
N LYS A 3 -6.30 12.19 -27.11
CA LYS A 3 -7.23 11.28 -26.43
C LYS A 3 -6.56 10.41 -25.35
N VAL A 4 -5.34 9.94 -25.59
CA VAL A 4 -4.57 9.11 -24.64
C VAL A 4 -4.13 9.97 -23.45
N SER A 5 -3.71 11.21 -23.69
CA SER A 5 -3.34 12.16 -22.62
C SER A 5 -4.51 12.47 -21.70
N VAL A 6 -5.71 12.70 -22.26
CA VAL A 6 -6.92 12.90 -21.45
C VAL A 6 -7.26 11.66 -20.63
N ALA A 7 -7.20 10.46 -21.24
CA ALA A 7 -7.46 9.21 -20.53
C ALA A 7 -6.44 8.95 -19.40
N ALA A 8 -5.15 9.22 -19.63
CA ALA A 8 -4.09 9.06 -18.63
C ALA A 8 -4.23 10.05 -17.46
N LEU A 9 -4.65 11.29 -17.73
CA LEU A 9 -4.94 12.27 -16.69
C LEU A 9 -6.15 11.84 -15.86
N ALA A 10 -7.26 11.50 -16.52
CA ALA A 10 -8.47 11.02 -15.84
C ALA A 10 -8.20 9.78 -14.98
N LEU A 11 -7.37 8.85 -15.47
CA LEU A 11 -6.91 7.69 -14.69
C LEU A 11 -6.20 8.14 -13.40
N THR A 12 -5.28 9.10 -13.49
CA THR A 12 -4.54 9.61 -12.32
C THR A 12 -5.49 10.21 -11.29
N ASP A 13 -6.41 11.08 -11.72
CA ASP A 13 -7.38 11.72 -10.84
C ASP A 13 -8.27 10.70 -10.11
N ARG A 14 -8.68 9.62 -10.81
CA ARG A 14 -9.47 8.54 -10.22
C ARG A 14 -8.69 7.71 -9.21
N ILE A 15 -7.41 7.44 -9.47
CA ILE A 15 -6.53 6.74 -8.53
C ILE A 15 -6.37 7.55 -7.25
N GLU A 16 -6.19 8.87 -7.38
CA GLU A 16 -6.11 9.77 -6.22
C GLU A 16 -7.42 9.78 -5.43
N ALA A 17 -8.56 9.78 -6.11
CA ALA A 17 -9.89 9.70 -5.50
C ALA A 17 -10.24 8.30 -4.93
N ALA A 18 -9.37 7.29 -5.08
CA ALA A 18 -9.67 5.89 -4.73
C ALA A 18 -11.00 5.38 -5.33
N ALA A 19 -11.33 5.87 -6.53
CA ALA A 19 -12.56 5.55 -7.22
C ALA A 19 -12.37 4.35 -8.18
N PRO A 20 -13.46 3.66 -8.57
CA PRO A 20 -13.39 2.64 -9.61
C PRO A 20 -12.82 3.19 -10.91
N LEU A 21 -11.97 2.41 -11.58
CA LEU A 21 -11.17 2.77 -12.75
C LEU A 21 -11.76 2.27 -14.08
N HIS A 22 -12.93 1.63 -14.04
CA HIS A 22 -13.54 0.94 -15.17
C HIS A 22 -13.64 1.79 -16.45
N SER A 23 -14.08 3.05 -16.33
CA SER A 23 -14.24 3.97 -17.46
C SER A 23 -12.90 4.38 -18.06
N GLU A 24 -11.93 4.66 -17.21
CA GLU A 24 -10.64 5.22 -17.54
C GLU A 24 -9.73 4.15 -18.16
N VAL A 25 -9.79 2.92 -17.65
CA VAL A 25 -9.13 1.76 -18.25
C VAL A 25 -9.66 1.50 -19.67
N ARG A 26 -10.99 1.51 -19.86
CA ARG A 26 -11.59 1.37 -21.21
C ARG A 26 -11.23 2.53 -22.14
N ALA A 27 -11.20 3.76 -21.64
CA ALA A 27 -10.81 4.93 -22.41
C ALA A 27 -9.35 4.84 -22.85
N LEU A 28 -8.46 4.40 -21.95
CA LEU A 28 -7.05 4.20 -22.22
C LEU A 28 -6.82 3.09 -23.26
N GLU A 29 -7.52 1.96 -23.13
CA GLU A 29 -7.51 0.86 -24.10
C GLU A 29 -7.98 1.31 -25.49
N ALA A 30 -9.09 2.05 -25.56
CA ALA A 30 -9.62 2.54 -26.84
C ALA A 30 -8.71 3.58 -27.49
N ALA A 31 -8.09 4.46 -26.70
CA ALA A 31 -7.23 5.53 -27.20
C ALA A 31 -5.82 5.04 -27.58
N GLY A 32 -5.32 3.99 -26.92
CA GLY A 32 -3.97 3.45 -27.09
C GLY A 32 -3.87 2.17 -27.90
N ARG A 33 -4.87 1.84 -28.73
CA ARG A 33 -4.83 0.65 -29.59
C ARG A 33 -3.57 0.64 -30.47
N GLY A 34 -2.85 -0.47 -30.47
CA GLY A 34 -1.60 -0.64 -31.21
C GLY A 34 -0.36 -0.12 -30.48
N ASP A 35 -0.51 0.40 -29.26
CA ASP A 35 0.60 0.77 -28.39
C ASP A 35 0.81 -0.33 -27.34
N HIS A 36 1.89 -1.10 -27.50
CA HIS A 36 2.17 -2.25 -26.64
C HIS A 36 2.33 -1.87 -25.16
N LEU A 37 2.83 -0.66 -24.86
CA LEU A 37 3.01 -0.22 -23.48
C LEU A 37 1.66 0.11 -22.85
N ILE A 38 0.78 0.78 -23.59
CA ILE A 38 -0.58 1.09 -23.11
C ILE A 38 -1.39 -0.20 -22.91
N GLU A 39 -1.30 -1.16 -23.84
CA GLU A 39 -1.96 -2.45 -23.71
C GLU A 39 -1.46 -3.25 -22.50
N ALA A 40 -0.15 -3.23 -22.22
CA ALA A 40 0.42 -3.83 -21.03
C ALA A 40 -0.05 -3.14 -19.74
N ALA A 41 -0.13 -1.80 -19.74
CA ALA A 41 -0.62 -1.03 -18.60
C ALA A 41 -2.10 -1.32 -18.30
N VAL A 42 -2.96 -1.39 -19.32
CA VAL A 42 -4.37 -1.77 -19.19
C VAL A 42 -4.51 -3.16 -18.54
N LYS A 43 -3.71 -4.15 -18.99
CA LYS A 43 -3.69 -5.48 -18.38
C LYS A 43 -3.25 -5.46 -16.92
N SER A 44 -2.24 -4.66 -16.59
CA SER A 44 -1.75 -4.46 -15.21
C SER A 44 -2.80 -3.83 -14.29
N LEU A 45 -3.66 -2.95 -14.82
CA LEU A 45 -4.70 -2.27 -14.05
C LEU A 45 -5.96 -3.12 -13.83
N ALA A 46 -6.21 -4.14 -14.66
CA ALA A 46 -7.44 -4.94 -14.63
C ALA A 46 -7.78 -5.54 -13.25
N PRO A 47 -6.82 -6.09 -12.46
CA PRO A 47 -7.12 -6.60 -11.11
C PRO A 47 -7.61 -5.53 -10.13
N TYR A 48 -7.44 -4.25 -10.46
CA TYR A 48 -7.73 -3.12 -9.58
C TYR A 48 -8.85 -2.22 -10.11
N ALA A 49 -9.65 -2.71 -11.06
CA ALA A 49 -10.68 -1.92 -11.74
C ALA A 49 -11.75 -1.37 -10.78
N ASP A 50 -12.00 -2.04 -9.65
CA ASP A 50 -12.94 -1.58 -8.62
C ASP A 50 -12.39 -0.47 -7.72
N GLY A 51 -11.11 -0.11 -7.90
CA GLY A 51 -10.40 0.87 -7.10
C GLY A 51 -9.55 0.22 -6.01
N VAL A 52 -8.65 1.03 -5.45
CA VAL A 52 -7.80 0.66 -4.31
C VAL A 52 -7.90 1.72 -3.23
N PRO A 53 -7.62 1.37 -1.96
CA PRO A 53 -7.60 2.34 -0.89
C PRO A 53 -6.68 3.54 -1.18
N SER A 54 -7.11 4.73 -0.77
CA SER A 54 -6.28 5.93 -0.76
C SER A 54 -5.20 5.84 0.32
N VAL A 55 -4.16 6.69 0.20
CA VAL A 55 -3.14 6.83 1.25
C VAL A 55 -3.78 7.16 2.60
N ALA A 56 -4.78 8.06 2.61
CA ALA A 56 -5.52 8.42 3.82
C ALA A 56 -6.30 7.23 4.39
N GLN A 57 -6.99 6.45 3.55
CA GLN A 57 -7.71 5.26 4.00
C GLN A 57 -6.76 4.19 4.56
N LEU A 58 -5.57 4.03 3.97
CA LEU A 58 -4.53 3.16 4.49
C LEU A 58 -4.02 3.64 5.85
N GLN A 59 -3.77 4.95 6.00
CA GLN A 59 -3.38 5.59 7.26
C GLN A 59 -4.42 5.37 8.36
N ASP A 60 -5.70 5.64 8.08
CA ASP A 60 -6.79 5.51 9.04
C ASP A 60 -6.92 4.06 9.54
N ARG A 61 -6.91 3.10 8.61
CA ARG A 61 -7.02 1.67 8.92
C ARG A 61 -5.80 1.13 9.66
N PHE A 62 -4.61 1.70 9.44
CA PHE A 62 -3.37 1.16 10.01
C PHE A 62 -3.36 1.18 11.53
N SER A 63 -4.00 2.16 12.16
CA SER A 63 -4.10 2.25 13.63
C SER A 63 -4.71 0.97 14.26
N TYR A 64 -5.77 0.44 13.67
CA TYR A 64 -6.43 -0.79 14.10
C TYR A 64 -5.57 -2.02 13.84
N VAL A 65 -4.98 -2.10 12.64
CA VAL A 65 -4.11 -3.21 12.21
C VAL A 65 -2.87 -3.30 13.10
N ARG A 66 -2.24 -2.17 13.40
CA ARG A 66 -1.10 -2.07 14.32
C ARG A 66 -1.46 -2.60 15.71
N ASN A 67 -2.58 -2.17 16.27
CA ASN A 67 -3.01 -2.62 17.60
C ASN A 67 -3.33 -4.12 17.61
N ALA A 68 -3.95 -4.64 16.56
CA ALA A 68 -4.22 -6.08 16.42
C ALA A 68 -2.92 -6.89 16.26
N GLY A 69 -2.00 -6.46 15.40
CA GLY A 69 -0.72 -7.11 15.17
C GLY A 69 0.18 -7.10 16.40
N ARG A 70 0.20 -6.00 17.18
CA ARG A 70 0.87 -5.93 18.47
C ARG A 70 0.37 -6.99 19.46
N ARG A 71 -0.95 -7.16 19.56
CA ARG A 71 -1.54 -8.22 20.42
C ARG A 71 -1.18 -9.61 19.91
N ALA A 72 -1.21 -9.82 18.59
CA ALA A 72 -0.87 -11.10 17.98
C ALA A 72 0.61 -11.48 18.21
N ALA A 73 1.52 -10.51 18.20
CA ALA A 73 2.94 -10.73 18.48
C ALA A 73 3.23 -11.16 19.93
N LEU A 74 2.28 -10.96 20.85
CA LEU A 74 2.40 -11.39 22.25
C LEU A 74 1.93 -12.84 22.46
N VAL A 75 1.36 -13.47 21.44
CA VAL A 75 0.91 -14.87 21.51
C VAL A 75 2.11 -15.77 21.24
N PRO A 76 2.52 -16.63 22.18
CA PRO A 76 3.62 -17.57 21.94
C PRO A 76 3.26 -18.56 20.82
N GLU A 77 4.12 -18.69 19.81
CA GLU A 77 3.96 -19.63 18.68
C GLU A 77 3.78 -21.10 19.14
N GLU A 78 4.29 -21.43 20.33
CA GLU A 78 4.27 -22.77 20.94
C GLU A 78 2.96 -23.09 21.70
N SER A 79 2.06 -22.13 21.90
CA SER A 79 0.93 -22.26 22.85
C SER A 79 -0.35 -22.86 22.24
N LYS A 80 -0.24 -24.09 21.71
CA LYS A 80 -1.39 -25.02 21.64
C LYS A 80 -1.66 -25.57 23.05
N GLY A 81 -2.14 -24.70 23.95
CA GLY A 81 -2.54 -25.05 25.31
C GLY A 81 -1.67 -24.40 26.39
N MET A 82 -2.33 -23.76 27.36
CA MET A 82 -1.76 -23.09 28.53
C MET A 82 -1.27 -21.65 28.30
N VAL A 83 -2.21 -20.70 28.36
CA VAL A 83 -1.93 -19.27 28.47
C VAL A 83 -1.69 -18.93 29.94
N GLY A 84 -0.43 -19.04 30.38
CA GLY A 84 0.01 -18.70 31.73
C GLY A 84 0.88 -17.45 31.74
N HIS A 85 0.28 -16.32 32.11
CA HIS A 85 0.91 -15.20 32.80
C HIS A 85 2.21 -14.60 32.22
N LEU A 86 2.13 -13.71 31.21
CA LEU A 86 3.16 -12.69 30.97
C LEU A 86 2.52 -11.36 30.50
N PHE A 87 1.69 -10.75 31.34
CA PHE A 87 0.97 -9.50 30.99
C PHE A 87 1.56 -8.21 31.60
N ALA A 88 2.58 -8.31 32.48
CA ALA A 88 3.11 -7.14 33.18
C ALA A 88 4.17 -6.34 32.39
N GLY A 89 4.96 -6.99 31.51
CA GLY A 89 6.03 -6.32 30.77
C GLY A 89 5.56 -5.47 29.59
N ALA A 90 4.55 -5.95 28.86
CA ALA A 90 4.02 -5.26 27.66
C ALA A 90 3.24 -3.98 27.99
N LEU A 91 2.69 -3.85 29.21
CA LEU A 91 1.91 -2.69 29.63
C LEU A 91 2.80 -1.48 29.98
N LEU A 92 4.03 -1.71 30.45
CA LEU A 92 4.97 -0.65 30.84
C LEU A 92 5.67 0.02 29.63
N TRP A 93 5.64 -0.63 28.45
CA TRP A 93 6.31 -0.14 27.24
C TRP A 93 5.46 0.83 26.39
N LEU A 94 4.22 1.05 26.79
CA LEU A 94 3.26 1.96 26.16
C LEU A 94 3.50 3.45 26.51
N LEU A 95 4.55 3.74 27.28
CA LEU A 95 4.71 5.01 28.02
C LEU A 95 5.71 6.02 27.47
N ILE A 96 6.36 5.78 26.32
CA ILE A 96 7.26 6.78 25.75
C ILE A 96 7.01 6.85 24.24
N PRO A 97 6.50 7.96 23.70
CA PRO A 97 6.70 8.29 22.30
C PRO A 97 8.06 9.00 22.19
N PRO A 98 9.16 8.34 21.75
CA PRO A 98 10.29 9.11 21.29
C PRO A 98 9.88 9.79 19.97
N GLY A 99 10.37 11.00 19.71
CA GLY A 99 10.13 11.75 18.48
C GLY A 99 10.73 11.12 17.21
N GLY A 100 10.94 9.80 17.19
CA GLY A 100 11.53 9.05 16.09
C GLY A 100 11.33 7.53 16.24
N PRO A 101 11.58 6.77 15.16
CA PRO A 101 11.37 5.33 15.11
C PRO A 101 12.21 4.55 16.12
N ILE A 102 11.59 3.53 16.75
CA ILE A 102 12.27 2.60 17.65
C ILE A 102 13.21 1.68 16.84
N LYS A 103 14.46 1.51 17.34
CA LYS A 103 15.43 0.56 16.79
C LYS A 103 15.20 -0.84 17.37
N GLY A 104 15.36 -1.87 16.54
CA GLY A 104 15.19 -3.27 16.93
C GLY A 104 14.44 -4.09 15.87
N ASP A 105 14.47 -5.41 16.03
CA ASP A 105 13.81 -6.37 15.13
C ASP A 105 12.57 -7.01 15.76
N ASP A 106 12.17 -6.55 16.96
CA ASP A 106 10.91 -6.95 17.56
C ASP A 106 9.70 -6.32 16.83
N ALA A 107 8.53 -6.91 17.04
CA ALA A 107 7.31 -6.46 16.39
C ALA A 107 6.97 -4.99 16.72
N GLU A 108 7.32 -4.51 17.92
CA GLU A 108 7.02 -3.13 18.32
C GLU A 108 7.89 -2.12 17.56
N ALA A 109 9.18 -2.39 17.43
CA ALA A 109 10.11 -1.61 16.64
C ALA A 109 9.72 -1.59 15.15
N ILE A 110 9.29 -2.74 14.61
CA ILE A 110 8.75 -2.83 13.26
C ILE A 110 7.50 -1.96 13.09
N PHE A 111 6.51 -2.08 13.99
CA PHE A 111 5.28 -1.28 13.93
C PHE A 111 5.54 0.21 14.13
N SER A 112 6.52 0.58 14.95
CA SER A 112 6.95 1.97 15.15
C SER A 112 7.52 2.57 13.86
N ARG A 113 8.44 1.86 13.20
CA ARG A 113 9.01 2.30 11.91
C ARG A 113 7.97 2.36 10.80
N ALA A 114 7.09 1.36 10.75
CA ALA A 114 5.98 1.33 9.80
C ALA A 114 5.03 2.52 10.01
N ASP A 115 4.62 2.84 11.24
CA ASP A 115 3.75 4.01 11.52
C ASP A 115 4.42 5.32 11.14
N TYR A 116 5.72 5.46 11.43
CA TYR A 116 6.48 6.64 11.08
C TYR A 116 6.54 6.85 9.56
N ALA A 117 6.90 5.81 8.80
CA ALA A 117 6.94 5.86 7.34
C ALA A 117 5.56 6.15 6.73
N LEU A 118 4.50 5.52 7.26
CA LEU A 118 3.15 5.68 6.76
C LEU A 118 2.62 7.11 6.97
N ARG A 119 2.93 7.74 8.11
CA ARG A 119 2.59 9.15 8.37
C ARG A 119 3.28 10.11 7.40
N ALA A 120 4.48 9.76 6.93
CA ALA A 120 5.19 10.49 5.89
C ALA A 120 4.66 10.19 4.47
N GLY A 121 3.68 9.29 4.32
CA GLY A 121 3.15 8.84 3.03
C GLY A 121 4.03 7.81 2.30
N ASP A 122 5.10 7.33 2.95
CA ASP A 122 6.00 6.33 2.38
C ASP A 122 5.44 4.91 2.59
N ILE A 123 4.52 4.54 1.69
CA ILE A 123 3.89 3.21 1.69
C ILE A 123 4.92 2.11 1.42
N GLU A 124 5.93 2.36 0.59
CA GLU A 124 6.94 1.37 0.23
C GLU A 124 7.77 0.95 1.45
N THR A 125 8.28 1.92 2.21
CA THR A 125 9.01 1.64 3.45
C THR A 125 8.10 0.99 4.49
N THR A 126 6.84 1.44 4.59
CA THR A 126 5.86 0.82 5.51
C THR A 126 5.68 -0.67 5.23
N VAL A 127 5.45 -1.03 3.96
CA VAL A 127 5.31 -2.43 3.53
C VAL A 127 6.59 -3.23 3.82
N LYS A 128 7.77 -2.68 3.52
CA LYS A 128 9.05 -3.33 3.80
C LYS A 128 9.27 -3.63 5.27
N GLU A 129 8.85 -2.75 6.17
CA GLU A 129 8.92 -3.01 7.61
C GLU A 129 7.95 -4.10 8.03
N LEU A 130 6.69 -4.04 7.61
CA LEU A 130 5.67 -5.04 7.97
C LEU A 130 5.97 -6.43 7.41
N ASP A 131 6.61 -6.53 6.24
CA ASP A 131 7.05 -7.81 5.66
C ASP A 131 8.13 -8.52 6.51
N LYS A 132 8.77 -7.82 7.47
CA LYS A 132 9.70 -8.41 8.45
C LYS A 132 9.00 -9.11 9.61
N LEU A 133 7.70 -8.87 9.81
CA LEU A 133 6.93 -9.56 10.85
C LEU A 133 6.87 -11.07 10.54
N SER A 134 6.76 -11.86 11.61
CA SER A 134 6.59 -13.31 11.57
C SER A 134 5.36 -13.72 12.38
N GLY A 135 4.97 -14.99 12.24
CA GLY A 135 3.91 -15.57 13.05
C GLY A 135 2.53 -14.94 12.84
N LEU A 136 1.71 -14.99 13.88
CA LEU A 136 0.35 -14.44 13.86
C LEU A 136 0.31 -12.94 13.57
N SER A 137 1.34 -12.19 13.97
CA SER A 137 1.43 -10.75 13.67
C SER A 137 1.49 -10.50 12.16
N ARG A 138 2.25 -11.32 11.42
CA ARG A 138 2.34 -11.24 9.96
C ARG A 138 0.98 -11.52 9.29
N GLU A 139 0.26 -12.51 9.79
CA GLU A 139 -1.05 -12.88 9.25
C GLU A 139 -2.07 -11.75 9.46
N VAL A 140 -2.08 -11.13 10.64
CA VAL A 140 -3.00 -10.03 10.95
C VAL A 140 -2.78 -8.80 10.07
N VAL A 141 -1.54 -8.50 9.69
CA VAL A 141 -1.24 -7.34 8.84
C VAL A 141 -1.40 -7.61 7.34
N LYS A 142 -1.51 -8.88 6.94
CA LYS A 142 -1.44 -9.31 5.53
C LYS A 142 -2.40 -8.55 4.63
N ASP A 143 -3.68 -8.48 5.00
CA ASP A 143 -4.69 -7.81 4.19
C ASP A 143 -4.43 -6.31 4.03
N TRP A 144 -3.75 -5.69 5.00
CA TRP A 144 -3.38 -4.28 4.90
C TRP A 144 -2.18 -4.11 3.97
N VAL A 145 -1.19 -5.00 4.09
CA VAL A 145 -0.01 -5.04 3.22
C VAL A 145 -0.40 -5.28 1.77
N ASP A 146 -1.33 -6.21 1.50
CA ASP A 146 -1.80 -6.51 0.15
C ASP A 146 -2.54 -5.32 -0.48
N ALA A 147 -3.35 -4.60 0.32
CA ALA A 147 -3.99 -3.35 -0.12
C ALA A 147 -2.97 -2.24 -0.42
N ALA A 148 -1.95 -2.08 0.44
CA ALA A 148 -0.85 -1.14 0.25
C ALA A 148 -0.01 -1.46 -1.01
N LYS A 149 0.28 -2.74 -1.27
CA LYS A 149 0.96 -3.20 -2.48
C LYS A 149 0.13 -2.93 -3.74
N SER A 150 -1.19 -3.13 -3.67
CA SER A 150 -2.11 -2.79 -4.77
C SER A 150 -2.08 -1.29 -5.09
N ARG A 151 -2.05 -0.44 -4.05
CA ARG A 151 -1.88 1.02 -4.20
C ARG A 151 -0.58 1.39 -4.92
N LEU A 152 0.55 0.82 -4.48
CA LEU A 152 1.84 1.05 -5.11
C LEU A 152 1.86 0.61 -6.58
N ALA A 153 1.30 -0.56 -6.90
CA ALA A 153 1.28 -1.09 -8.26
C ALA A 153 0.53 -0.18 -9.25
N ILE A 154 -0.60 0.37 -8.82
CA ILE A 154 -1.40 1.29 -9.65
C ILE A 154 -0.72 2.64 -9.82
N GLU A 155 -0.12 3.19 -8.76
CA GLU A 155 0.63 4.44 -8.84
C GLU A 155 1.83 4.30 -9.78
N GLN A 156 2.55 3.18 -9.72
CA GLN A 156 3.64 2.86 -10.64
C GLN A 156 3.14 2.75 -12.08
N THR A 157 2.04 2.02 -12.31
CA THR A 157 1.47 1.87 -13.66
C THR A 157 1.02 3.22 -14.23
N SER A 158 0.35 4.05 -13.42
CA SER A 158 -0.05 5.41 -13.82
C SER A 158 1.15 6.29 -14.18
N LYS A 159 2.22 6.27 -13.37
CA LYS A 159 3.47 6.99 -13.67
C LYS A 159 4.07 6.57 -15.02
N VAL A 160 4.11 5.26 -15.29
CA VAL A 160 4.62 4.71 -16.56
C VAL A 160 3.76 5.19 -17.74
N VAL A 161 2.43 5.10 -17.65
CA VAL A 161 1.51 5.57 -18.70
C VAL A 161 1.70 7.07 -18.94
N LYS A 162 1.75 7.89 -17.88
CA LYS A 162 1.93 9.33 -17.99
C LYS A 162 3.27 9.69 -18.66
N ALA A 163 4.36 9.04 -18.25
CA ALA A 163 5.68 9.27 -18.85
C ALA A 163 5.71 8.92 -20.34
N HIS A 164 5.14 7.77 -20.71
CA HIS A 164 5.05 7.31 -22.10
C HIS A 164 4.24 8.27 -22.96
N VAL A 165 3.08 8.71 -22.47
CA VAL A 165 2.23 9.67 -23.18
C VAL A 165 2.90 11.03 -23.38
N SER A 166 3.63 11.51 -22.38
CA SER A 166 4.42 12.75 -22.50
C SER A 166 5.52 12.63 -23.56
N LEU A 167 6.19 11.48 -23.64
CA LEU A 167 7.21 11.22 -24.65
C LEU A 167 6.60 11.19 -26.07
N LEU A 168 5.46 10.50 -26.24
CA LEU A 168 4.73 10.49 -27.51
C LEU A 168 4.32 11.90 -27.94
N ALA A 169 3.82 12.71 -27.01
CA ALA A 169 3.45 14.10 -27.28
C ALA A 169 4.66 14.95 -27.71
N ALA A 170 5.80 14.80 -27.05
CA ALA A 170 7.03 15.51 -27.39
C ALA A 170 7.60 15.08 -28.76
N SER A 171 7.48 13.79 -29.11
CA SER A 171 7.99 13.27 -30.39
C SER A 171 7.18 13.69 -31.62
N LEU A 172 5.96 14.19 -31.42
CA LEU A 172 5.03 14.60 -32.47
C LEU A 172 4.86 16.13 -32.55
N SER A 173 5.54 16.86 -31.67
CA SER A 173 5.64 18.33 -31.70
C SER A 173 6.89 18.78 -32.44
#